data_AF-A0AAW0ZPI3-F1
#
_entry.id   AF-A0AAW0ZPI3-F1
#
_cell.length_a   1.000
_cell.length_b   1.000
_cell.length_c   1.000
_cell.angle_alpha   90.00
_cell.angle_beta   90.00
_cell.angle_gamma   90.00
#
_symmetry.space_group_name_H-M   'P 1'
#
loop_
_entity.id
_entity.type
_entity.pdbx_description
1 polymer ?
#
loop_
_entity_poly.entity_id
_entity_poly.type
_entity_poly.pdbx_seq_one_letter_code
_entity_poly.pdbx_strand_id
1 'polypeptide(L)'
;MSKAKGPQDLPPKGGYVPFQIERIKLRSFATGKMGIGIFIAVNVIGMPLYMQNWRSERKRIIEAKSRELAALPILFAENDRALLKQLKRVREVEADVMKDFPYWEVGTFFGEPIYESVPTDTYIKPHFGELYMFSDPMDRPALAYLHLLP
;
A
#
# COMPACT_ATOMS: atom_id res chain seq x y z
N MET A 1 -101.72 4.63 14.32
CA MET A 1 -100.50 4.25 13.57
C MET A 1 -99.84 3.08 14.28
N SER A 2 -99.44 2.04 13.53
CA SER A 2 -99.01 0.73 14.03
C SER A 2 -97.75 0.81 14.91
N LYS A 3 -97.80 0.14 16.07
CA LYS A 3 -96.73 0.03 17.06
C LYS A 3 -95.65 -0.94 16.56
N ALA A 4 -94.48 -0.42 16.18
CA ALA A 4 -93.31 -1.26 15.89
C ALA A 4 -92.89 -2.00 17.17
N LYS A 5 -92.66 -3.32 17.02
CA LYS A 5 -92.63 -4.32 18.08
C LYS A 5 -91.23 -4.95 18.15
N GLY A 6 -90.52 -4.71 19.24
CA GLY A 6 -89.25 -5.34 19.61
C GLY A 6 -88.60 -4.56 20.75
N PRO A 7 -87.97 -5.22 21.76
CA PRO A 7 -87.18 -4.48 22.74
C PRO A 7 -86.03 -3.81 21.98
N GLN A 8 -86.09 -2.49 21.88
CA GLN A 8 -85.01 -1.70 21.30
C GLN A 8 -83.79 -1.86 22.23
N ASP A 9 -82.66 -2.30 21.69
CA ASP A 9 -81.40 -2.32 22.43
C ASP A 9 -81.02 -0.88 22.73
N LEU A 10 -81.27 -0.48 23.98
CA LEU A 10 -80.94 0.84 24.50
C LEU A 10 -79.58 0.75 25.20
N PRO A 11 -78.78 1.85 25.19
CA PRO A 11 -77.60 1.91 26.02
C PRO A 11 -77.98 1.68 27.50
N PRO A 12 -77.06 1.13 28.32
CA PRO A 12 -77.31 1.01 29.74
C PRO A 12 -77.67 2.37 30.34
N LYS A 13 -78.53 2.40 31.36
CA LYS A 13 -79.08 3.65 31.95
C LYS A 13 -77.99 4.63 32.44
N GLY A 14 -76.75 4.18 32.62
CA GLY A 14 -75.59 5.00 32.99
C GLY A 14 -74.62 5.37 31.86
N GLY A 15 -74.94 5.04 30.60
CA GLY A 15 -74.06 5.24 29.45
C GLY A 15 -72.91 4.22 29.34
N TYR A 16 -72.21 4.23 28.21
CA TYR A 16 -71.00 3.42 28.01
C TYR A 16 -69.81 4.05 28.74
N VAL A 17 -68.83 3.22 29.13
CA VAL A 17 -67.56 3.73 29.65
C VAL A 17 -66.86 4.60 28.61
N PRO A 18 -66.22 5.71 29.02
CA PRO A 18 -65.49 6.55 28.09
C PRO A 18 -64.36 5.74 27.46
N PHE A 19 -64.31 5.74 26.13
CA PHE A 19 -63.26 5.07 25.37
C PHE A 19 -62.04 5.99 25.29
N GLN A 20 -60.85 5.43 25.53
CA GLN A 20 -59.62 6.18 25.38
C GLN A 20 -59.27 6.31 23.90
N ILE A 21 -59.58 7.45 23.30
CA ILE A 21 -59.23 7.80 21.91
C ILE A 21 -57.79 8.28 21.83
N GLU A 22 -57.29 8.86 22.92
CA GLU A 22 -55.97 9.49 22.96
C GLU A 22 -54.85 8.47 22.79
N ARG A 23 -53.83 8.86 22.00
CA ARG A 23 -52.64 8.04 21.80
C ARG A 23 -51.80 8.01 23.08
N ILE A 24 -51.67 6.84 23.68
CA ILE A 24 -50.72 6.61 24.78
C ILE A 24 -49.30 6.63 24.19
N LYS A 25 -48.51 7.66 24.54
CA LYS A 25 -47.10 7.72 24.13
C LYS A 25 -46.30 6.71 24.94
N LEU A 26 -45.54 5.86 24.25
CA LEU A 26 -44.56 4.99 24.89
C LEU A 26 -43.44 5.83 25.51
N ARG A 27 -43.01 5.49 26.73
CA ARG A 27 -41.82 6.13 27.34
C ARG A 27 -40.58 5.71 26.55
N SER A 28 -39.83 6.68 26.04
CA SER A 28 -38.52 6.44 25.44
C SER A 28 -37.46 6.37 26.54
N PHE A 29 -36.72 5.27 26.58
CA PHE A 29 -35.55 5.13 27.44
C PHE A 29 -34.33 5.84 26.85
N ALA A 30 -34.31 6.05 25.53
CA ALA A 30 -33.25 6.77 24.85
C ALA A 30 -33.59 8.27 24.78
N THR A 31 -33.04 9.02 25.74
CA THR A 31 -33.10 10.48 25.74
C THR A 31 -31.90 11.07 24.99
N GLY A 32 -32.05 12.20 24.30
CA GLY A 32 -30.95 12.84 23.55
C GLY A 32 -29.69 13.11 24.39
N LYS A 33 -29.86 13.49 25.67
CA LYS A 33 -28.74 13.66 26.62
C LYS A 33 -27.98 12.36 26.89
N MET A 34 -28.68 11.21 26.90
CA MET A 34 -28.06 9.90 27.06
C MET A 34 -27.20 9.55 25.85
N GLY A 35 -27.66 9.87 24.64
CA GLY A 35 -26.87 9.69 23.42
C GLY A 35 -25.56 10.49 23.43
N ILE A 36 -25.61 11.75 23.88
CA ILE A 36 -24.42 12.59 24.05
C ILE A 36 -23.46 12.01 25.10
N GLY A 37 -24.00 11.54 26.23
CA GLY A 37 -23.19 10.90 27.29
C GLY A 37 -22.46 9.64 26.79
N ILE A 38 -23.17 8.78 26.06
CA ILE A 38 -22.59 7.57 25.45
C ILE A 38 -21.51 7.94 24.43
N PHE A 39 -21.76 8.92 23.57
CA PHE A 39 -20.79 9.37 22.57
C PHE A 39 -19.49 9.84 23.23
N ILE A 40 -19.58 10.66 24.27
CA ILE A 40 -18.40 11.14 25.00
C ILE A 40 -17.68 9.97 25.67
N ALA A 41 -18.40 9.08 26.35
CA ALA A 41 -17.81 7.93 27.03
C ALA A 41 -17.03 7.01 26.08
N VAL A 42 -17.61 6.70 24.91
CA VAL A 42 -16.95 5.88 23.89
C VAL A 42 -15.68 6.56 23.36
N ASN A 43 -15.69 7.87 23.12
CA ASN A 43 -14.52 8.59 22.62
C ASN A 43 -13.40 8.69 23.68
N VAL A 44 -13.75 8.95 24.94
CA VAL A 44 -12.78 9.03 26.05
C VAL A 44 -12.03 7.70 26.23
N ILE A 45 -12.69 6.57 26.01
CA ILE A 45 -12.07 5.24 26.11
C ILE A 45 -11.39 4.82 24.80
N GLY A 46 -12.05 5.07 23.66
CA GLY A 46 -11.60 4.61 22.35
C GLY A 46 -10.34 5.32 21.86
N MET A 47 -10.25 6.65 22.06
CA MET A 47 -9.12 7.44 21.55
C MET A 47 -7.76 7.05 22.20
N PRO A 48 -7.65 6.86 23.52
CA PRO A 48 -6.42 6.39 24.14
C PRO A 48 -5.99 4.99 23.67
N LEU A 49 -6.94 4.05 23.53
CA LEU A 49 -6.66 2.70 23.05
C LEU A 49 -6.16 2.71 21.60
N TYR A 50 -6.82 3.49 20.74
CA TYR A 50 -6.37 3.70 19.36
C TYR A 50 -4.95 4.27 19.33
N MET A 51 -4.68 5.29 20.14
CA MET A 51 -3.37 5.93 20.19
C MET A 51 -2.26 4.99 20.72
N GLN A 52 -2.58 4.09 21.65
CA GLN A 52 -1.65 3.05 22.10
C GLN A 52 -1.32 2.07 20.97
N ASN A 53 -2.32 1.60 20.23
CA ASN A 53 -2.13 0.73 19.07
C ASN A 53 -1.32 1.41 17.98
N TRP A 54 -1.64 2.67 17.67
CA TRP A 54 -0.89 3.48 16.70
C TRP A 54 0.60 3.57 17.05
N ARG A 55 0.93 3.84 18.32
CA ARG A 55 2.33 3.89 18.78
C ARG A 55 3.01 2.53 18.70
N SER A 56 2.31 1.44 19.02
CA SER A 56 2.85 0.09 18.90
C SER A 56 3.15 -0.26 17.45
N GLU A 57 2.22 0.00 16.54
CA GLU A 57 2.38 -0.29 15.12
C GLU A 57 3.50 0.55 14.50
N ARG A 58 3.60 1.84 14.87
CA ARG A 58 4.70 2.68 14.42
C ARG A 58 6.06 2.17 14.87
N LYS A 59 6.17 1.62 16.08
CA LYS A 59 7.41 0.96 16.55
C LYS A 59 7.73 -0.28 15.71
N ARG A 60 6.73 -1.10 15.37
CA ARG A 60 6.91 -2.28 14.51
C ARG A 60 7.38 -1.91 13.10
N ILE A 61 6.81 -0.86 12.51
CA ILE A 61 7.24 -0.36 11.20
C ILE A 61 8.69 0.12 11.26
N ILE A 62 9.06 0.88 12.30
CA ILE A 62 10.44 1.34 12.50
C ILE A 62 11.39 0.15 12.67
N GLU A 63 11.01 -0.85 13.46
CA GLU A 63 11.81 -2.07 13.65
C GLU A 63 11.95 -2.87 12.34
N ALA A 64 10.88 -3.03 11.56
CA ALA A 64 10.93 -3.69 10.26
C ALA A 64 11.86 -2.96 9.28
N LYS A 65 11.76 -1.62 9.22
CA LYS A 65 12.66 -0.80 8.39
C LYS A 65 14.10 -0.82 8.89
N SER A 66 14.33 -0.83 10.20
CA SER A 66 15.68 -0.97 10.75
C SER A 66 16.29 -2.32 10.38
N ARG A 67 15.52 -3.40 10.35
CA ARG A 67 15.98 -4.72 9.90
C ARG A 67 16.34 -4.72 8.42
N GLU A 68 15.51 -4.09 7.58
CA GLU A 68 15.78 -3.92 6.15
C GLU A 68 17.08 -3.12 5.92
N LEU A 69 17.22 -1.96 6.57
CA LEU A 69 18.41 -1.10 6.50
C LEU A 69 19.68 -1.83 6.97
N ALA A 70 19.57 -2.70 7.98
CA ALA A 70 20.70 -3.48 8.46
C ALA A 70 21.18 -4.52 7.44
N ALA A 71 20.30 -5.03 6.56
CA ALA A 71 20.63 -5.99 5.52
C ALA A 71 21.11 -5.33 4.21
N LEU A 72 20.69 -4.09 3.92
CA LEU A 72 21.08 -3.34 2.73
C LEU A 72 22.59 -3.34 2.40
N PRO A 73 23.53 -3.12 3.34
CA PRO A 73 24.95 -3.08 2.99
C PRO A 73 25.46 -4.41 2.40
N ILE A 74 24.92 -5.54 2.85
CA ILE A 74 25.27 -6.86 2.30
C ILE A 74 24.69 -7.01 0.90
N LEU A 75 23.42 -6.65 0.70
CA LEU A 75 22.76 -6.73 -0.60
C LEU A 75 23.44 -5.83 -1.65
N PHE A 76 23.83 -4.61 -1.27
CA PHE A 76 24.60 -3.72 -2.15
C PHE A 76 25.97 -4.31 -2.48
N ALA A 77 26.71 -4.81 -1.49
CA ALA A 77 28.02 -5.44 -1.73
C ALA A 77 27.92 -6.68 -2.63
N GLU A 78 26.88 -7.50 -2.47
CA GLU A 78 26.61 -8.65 -3.33
C GLU A 78 26.31 -8.22 -4.77
N ASN A 79 25.47 -7.21 -4.95
CA ASN A 79 25.12 -6.67 -6.25
C ASN A 79 26.34 -6.03 -6.95
N ASP A 80 27.10 -5.20 -6.24
CA ASP A 80 28.33 -4.59 -6.75
C ASP A 80 29.34 -5.66 -7.20
N ARG A 81 29.50 -6.72 -6.41
CA ARG A 81 30.35 -7.86 -6.77
C ARG A 81 29.84 -8.60 -8.01
N ALA A 82 28.52 -8.80 -8.13
CA ALA A 82 27.92 -9.44 -9.30
C ALA A 82 28.10 -8.59 -10.57
N LEU A 83 27.88 -7.28 -10.46
CA LEU A 83 28.07 -6.31 -11.52
C LEU A 83 29.52 -6.31 -12.02
N LEU A 84 30.49 -6.18 -11.11
CA LEU A 84 31.92 -6.14 -11.49
C LEU A 84 32.38 -7.45 -12.15
N LYS A 85 31.88 -8.61 -11.68
CA LYS A 85 32.15 -9.89 -12.32
C LYS A 85 31.59 -9.95 -13.74
N GLN A 86 30.38 -9.45 -13.94
CA GLN A 86 29.75 -9.40 -15.26
C GLN A 86 30.51 -8.48 -16.20
N LEU A 87 30.89 -7.28 -15.76
CA LEU A 87 31.70 -6.34 -16.56
C LEU A 87 33.06 -6.93 -16.93
N LYS A 88 33.71 -7.62 -15.98
CA LYS A 88 34.96 -8.32 -16.26
C LYS A 88 34.77 -9.37 -17.38
N ARG A 89 33.71 -10.18 -17.30
CA ARG A 89 33.38 -11.18 -18.33
C ARG A 89 33.11 -10.52 -19.69
N VAL A 90 32.34 -9.43 -19.73
CA VAL A 90 32.07 -8.68 -20.98
C VAL A 90 33.38 -8.21 -21.60
N ARG A 91 34.30 -7.68 -20.78
CA ARG A 91 35.59 -7.17 -21.27
C ARG A 91 36.55 -8.26 -21.74
N GLU A 92 36.52 -9.43 -21.11
CA GLU A 92 37.24 -10.63 -21.57
C GLU A 92 36.71 -11.12 -22.93
N VAL A 93 35.38 -11.16 -23.09
CA VAL A 93 34.74 -11.54 -24.36
C VAL A 93 35.03 -10.51 -25.45
N GLU A 94 34.96 -9.21 -25.12
CA GLU A 94 35.31 -8.14 -26.04
C GLU A 94 36.75 -8.28 -26.55
N ALA A 95 37.70 -8.53 -25.65
CA ALA A 95 39.10 -8.73 -26.01
C ALA A 95 39.32 -9.94 -26.94
N ASP A 96 38.61 -11.05 -26.72
CA ASP A 96 38.73 -12.23 -27.59
C ASP A 96 38.06 -12.03 -28.96
N VAL A 97 36.89 -11.39 -29.00
CA VAL A 97 36.13 -11.15 -30.23
C VAL A 97 36.76 -10.07 -31.10
N MET A 98 37.32 -9.01 -30.49
CA MET A 98 37.83 -7.83 -31.22
C MET A 98 39.35 -7.88 -31.49
N LYS A 99 40.06 -8.95 -31.12
CA LYS A 99 41.52 -9.07 -31.27
C LYS A 99 42.04 -8.87 -32.70
N ASP A 100 41.25 -9.27 -33.69
CA ASP A 100 41.64 -9.22 -35.10
C ASP A 100 41.19 -7.93 -35.80
N PHE A 101 40.46 -7.06 -35.08
CA PHE A 101 39.91 -5.83 -35.65
C PHE A 101 40.93 -4.69 -35.57
N PRO A 102 41.25 -4.01 -36.69
CA PRO A 102 42.27 -2.97 -36.69
C PRO A 102 41.82 -1.75 -35.88
N TYR A 103 42.75 -1.17 -35.10
CA TYR A 103 42.53 0.03 -34.28
C TYR A 103 41.47 -0.13 -33.16
N TRP A 104 41.10 -1.36 -32.79
CA TRP A 104 40.25 -1.58 -31.63
C TRP A 104 41.08 -1.63 -30.34
N GLU A 105 40.72 -0.77 -29.39
CA GLU A 105 41.25 -0.79 -28.04
C GLU A 105 40.12 -1.18 -27.08
N VAL A 106 40.37 -2.19 -26.23
CA VAL A 106 39.31 -2.82 -25.43
C VAL A 106 38.70 -1.82 -24.45
N GLY A 107 37.39 -1.61 -24.64
CA GLY A 107 36.49 -0.71 -23.95
C GLY A 107 36.90 0.76 -23.95
N THR A 108 37.49 1.19 -25.05
CA THR A 108 37.35 2.53 -25.59
C THR A 108 36.54 2.44 -26.90
N PHE A 109 36.08 3.56 -27.42
CA PHE A 109 35.54 3.63 -28.76
C PHE A 109 36.67 4.04 -29.72
N PHE A 110 37.32 3.06 -30.35
CA PHE A 110 38.43 3.31 -31.29
C PHE A 110 39.57 4.19 -30.71
N GLY A 111 39.91 4.01 -29.43
CA GLY A 111 40.92 4.81 -28.72
C GLY A 111 40.37 6.04 -28.00
N GLU A 112 39.11 6.42 -28.24
CA GLU A 112 38.45 7.54 -27.55
C GLU A 112 37.60 7.05 -26.36
N PRO A 113 37.58 7.78 -25.23
CA PRO A 113 36.68 7.44 -24.13
C PRO A 113 35.22 7.64 -24.56
N ILE A 114 34.33 6.71 -24.17
CA ILE A 114 32.89 6.79 -24.50
C ILE A 114 32.25 8.07 -23.94
N TYR A 115 32.74 8.56 -22.80
CA TYR A 115 32.25 9.75 -22.13
C TYR A 115 33.33 10.82 -22.05
N GLU A 116 33.20 11.87 -22.86
CA GLU A 116 34.19 12.96 -22.94
C GLU A 116 34.03 14.01 -21.82
N SER A 117 32.79 14.28 -21.40
CA SER A 117 32.46 15.38 -20.48
C SER A 117 32.74 15.06 -19.01
N VAL A 118 33.10 13.83 -18.70
CA VAL A 118 33.21 13.30 -17.34
C VAL A 118 34.69 13.08 -17.00
N PRO A 119 35.16 13.45 -15.79
CA PRO A 119 36.52 13.15 -15.37
C PRO A 119 36.82 11.65 -15.44
N THR A 120 38.02 11.28 -15.85
CA THR A 120 38.43 9.88 -16.10
C THR A 120 38.27 8.94 -14.90
N ASP A 121 38.37 9.47 -13.66
CA ASP A 121 38.25 8.69 -12.43
C ASP A 121 36.79 8.51 -11.95
N THR A 122 35.82 9.00 -12.73
CA THR A 122 34.41 8.90 -12.35
C THR A 122 33.86 7.54 -12.73
N TYR A 123 33.28 6.83 -11.77
CA TYR A 123 32.52 5.62 -12.05
C TYR A 123 31.20 5.95 -12.76
N ILE A 124 31.00 5.31 -13.91
CA ILE A 124 29.76 5.42 -14.67
C ILE A 124 29.05 4.07 -14.56
N LYS A 125 27.81 4.10 -14.08
CA LYS A 125 26.99 2.89 -13.97
C LYS A 125 26.72 2.34 -15.38
N PRO A 126 26.98 1.05 -15.64
CA PRO A 126 26.77 0.46 -16.96
C PRO A 126 25.30 0.53 -17.37
N HIS A 127 25.07 0.67 -18.66
CA HIS A 127 23.72 0.68 -19.21
C HIS A 127 23.09 -0.72 -19.12
N PHE A 128 21.75 -0.80 -19.05
CA PHE A 128 21.01 -2.06 -19.01
C PHE A 128 21.45 -3.04 -20.11
N GLY A 129 21.64 -2.52 -21.33
CA GLY A 129 22.07 -3.32 -22.49
C GLY A 129 23.45 -3.96 -22.31
N GLU A 130 24.38 -3.30 -21.61
CA GLU A 130 25.72 -3.82 -21.33
C GLU A 130 25.67 -4.94 -20.29
N LEU A 131 24.84 -4.76 -19.24
CA LEU A 131 24.74 -5.72 -18.14
C LEU A 131 24.11 -7.04 -18.59
N TYR A 132 23.06 -6.96 -19.42
CA TYR A 132 22.24 -8.11 -19.83
C TYR A 132 22.48 -8.58 -21.28
N MET A 133 23.59 -8.19 -21.91
CA MET A 133 23.89 -8.57 -23.30
C MET A 133 23.83 -10.08 -23.55
N PHE A 134 24.33 -10.88 -22.60
CA PHE A 134 24.38 -12.34 -22.69
C PHE A 134 23.14 -13.07 -22.14
N SER A 135 22.10 -12.34 -21.75
CA SER A 135 20.83 -12.95 -21.32
C SER A 135 20.04 -13.49 -22.51
N ASP A 136 19.20 -14.50 -22.25
CA ASP A 136 18.28 -15.05 -23.25
C ASP A 136 17.38 -13.92 -23.79
N PRO A 137 17.27 -13.74 -25.12
CA PRO A 137 16.36 -12.76 -25.72
C PRO A 137 14.92 -12.81 -25.19
N MET A 138 14.42 -13.97 -24.79
CA MET A 138 13.07 -14.12 -24.22
C MET A 138 12.93 -13.54 -22.81
N ASP A 139 14.02 -13.50 -22.03
CA ASP A 139 14.03 -12.98 -20.67
C ASP A 139 14.28 -11.46 -20.62
N ARG A 140 14.89 -10.90 -21.68
CA ARG A 140 15.18 -9.47 -21.81
C ARG A 140 14.00 -8.54 -21.49
N PRO A 141 12.76 -8.74 -21.98
CA PRO A 141 11.64 -7.85 -21.66
C PRO A 141 11.32 -7.83 -20.16
N ALA A 142 11.37 -8.98 -19.49
CA ALA A 142 11.15 -9.06 -18.04
C ALA A 142 12.28 -8.37 -17.25
N LEU A 143 13.52 -8.59 -17.66
CA LEU A 143 14.70 -7.94 -17.05
C LEU A 143 14.68 -6.42 -17.26
N ALA A 144 14.29 -5.95 -18.45
CA ALA A 144 14.18 -4.53 -18.76
C ALA A 144 13.12 -3.86 -17.89
N TYR A 145 11.98 -4.53 -17.72
CA TYR A 145 10.93 -4.05 -16.83
C TYR A 145 11.43 -3.93 -15.38
N LEU A 146 12.13 -4.96 -14.88
CA LEU A 146 12.71 -4.94 -13.53
C LEU A 146 13.76 -3.83 -13.34
N HIS A 147 14.58 -3.55 -14.35
CA HIS A 147 15.58 -2.48 -14.28
C HIS A 147 14.96 -1.07 -14.30
N LEU A 148 13.81 -0.90 -14.94
CA LEU A 148 13.09 0.38 -15.00
C LEU A 148 12.27 0.68 -13.74
N LEU A 149 12.00 -0.32 -12.91
CA LEU A 149 11.33 -0.11 -11.63
C LEU A 149 12.32 0.55 -10.64
N PRO A 150 11.91 1.64 -9.96
CA PRO A 150 12.73 2.32 -8.97
C PRO A 150 12.95 1.51 -7.69
#